data_AF-A0A4R1U2A1-F1
#
_entry.id   AF-A0A4R1U2A1-F1
#
_cell.length_a   1.000
_cell.length_b   1.000
_cell.length_c   1.000
_cell.angle_alpha   90.00
_cell.angle_beta   90.00
_cell.angle_gamma   90.00
#
_symmetry.space_group_name_H-M   'P 1'
#
loop_
_entity.id
_entity.type
_entity.pdbx_description
1 polymer ?
#
loop_
_entity_poly.entity_id
_entity_poly.type
_entity_poly.pdbx_seq_one_letter_code
_entity_poly.pdbx_strand_id
1 'polypeptide(L)'
;MFRWMKEDAAAAKRDFEDGHRLVAQRLADAGFASTDELTAGIAAAAEGAQARHGEAAAAEAAVRIAERSHLAGEASESGFKAAEAAERRRLGLEQNRAGIDALQALLTRAQKAERAMDLASRLTDLDASLRLAVAAETDARTSAREAEVEHGRCEEAVRVERRRAERIDALLTRAADVERQKGLLAGATDLKAKQSLGRKKLDEAQTTFDAANAERIRLDALCSRLAEGIEKARSANLKRAELSMRLATATADHAAADAHGRADRKLALAKNALALAEEARDAAAGRVEPLRAAAVVAERSFIDAQAQVLAGMHLIEGEACPVCGSPDHPSPAHGDGDPRTFETEMRSARKLLDDAVREADRTHATVTSAGTLLVEREAELAALIRPKSSVAQAASTVAGVEAEIEKLGGVVLPAELEAQIVVAAYERIYGGRMMRWMDRP
;
A
#
# COMPACT_ATOMS: atom_id res chain seq x y z
N MET A 1 -4.93 97.68 -134.44
CA MET A 1 -5.28 97.30 -133.05
C MET A 1 -6.22 98.29 -132.32
N PHE A 2 -6.50 99.54 -132.71
CA PHE A 2 -7.34 100.38 -131.81
C PHE A 2 -8.46 101.27 -132.37
N ARG A 3 -8.45 101.68 -133.65
CA ARG A 3 -9.48 102.60 -134.16
C ARG A 3 -10.63 101.89 -134.89
N TRP A 4 -10.32 100.80 -135.59
CA TRP A 4 -11.32 100.04 -136.35
C TRP A 4 -12.26 99.22 -135.43
N MET A 5 -11.78 98.68 -134.30
CA MET A 5 -12.63 97.95 -133.34
C MET A 5 -13.67 98.83 -132.62
N LYS A 6 -13.47 100.16 -132.58
CA LYS A 6 -14.42 101.11 -131.97
C LYS A 6 -15.51 101.55 -132.94
N GLU A 7 -15.16 101.69 -134.21
CA GLU A 7 -16.13 101.96 -135.28
C GLU A 7 -16.97 100.72 -135.59
N ASP A 8 -16.39 99.52 -135.50
CA ASP A 8 -17.14 98.26 -135.51
C ASP A 8 -18.08 98.12 -134.32
N ALA A 9 -17.67 98.56 -133.12
CA ALA A 9 -18.54 98.53 -131.93
C ALA A 9 -19.70 99.54 -132.01
N ALA A 10 -19.50 100.69 -132.67
CA ALA A 10 -20.56 101.68 -132.89
C ALA A 10 -21.50 101.27 -134.04
N ALA A 11 -20.99 100.56 -135.05
CA ALA A 11 -21.81 99.87 -136.04
C ALA A 11 -22.67 98.78 -135.38
N ALA A 12 -22.07 97.95 -134.51
CA ALA A 12 -22.78 96.93 -133.76
C ALA A 12 -23.90 97.49 -132.86
N LYS A 13 -23.76 98.72 -132.35
CA LYS A 13 -24.82 99.37 -131.56
C LYS A 13 -25.98 99.86 -132.43
N ARG A 14 -25.71 100.42 -133.62
CA ARG A 14 -26.77 100.79 -134.57
C ARG A 14 -27.50 99.58 -135.10
N ASP A 15 -26.78 98.50 -135.39
CA ASP A 15 -27.38 97.22 -135.78
C ASP A 15 -28.28 96.64 -134.68
N PHE A 16 -27.95 96.89 -133.41
CA PHE A 16 -28.78 96.47 -132.28
C PHE A 16 -30.10 97.26 -132.19
N GLU A 17 -30.07 98.58 -132.37
CA GLU A 17 -31.26 99.44 -132.31
C GLU A 17 -32.16 99.25 -133.55
N ASP A 18 -31.58 99.14 -134.74
CA ASP A 18 -32.31 98.82 -135.97
C ASP A 18 -32.88 97.40 -135.92
N GLY A 19 -32.16 96.45 -135.31
CA GLY A 19 -32.65 95.10 -135.02
C GLY A 19 -33.86 95.11 -134.07
N HIS A 20 -33.84 95.93 -133.02
CA HIS A 20 -34.96 96.04 -132.08
C HIS A 20 -36.23 96.59 -132.72
N ARG A 21 -36.08 97.54 -133.66
CA ARG A 21 -37.17 98.08 -134.48
C ARG A 21 -37.73 97.03 -135.45
N LEU A 22 -36.84 96.26 -136.08
CA LEU A 22 -37.20 95.15 -136.97
C LEU A 22 -37.96 94.05 -136.22
N VAL A 23 -37.59 93.78 -134.96
CA VAL A 23 -38.27 92.81 -134.09
C VAL A 23 -39.68 93.28 -133.73
N ALA A 24 -39.87 94.56 -133.37
CA ALA A 24 -41.20 95.12 -133.12
C ALA A 24 -42.09 95.06 -134.37
N GLN A 25 -41.53 95.32 -135.55
CA GLN A 25 -42.25 95.26 -136.83
C GLN A 25 -42.63 93.83 -137.21
N ARG A 26 -41.74 92.85 -136.99
CA ARG A 26 -42.02 91.42 -137.26
C ARG A 26 -43.03 90.81 -136.28
N LEU A 27 -43.05 91.25 -135.02
CA LEU A 27 -44.05 90.85 -134.04
C LEU A 27 -45.46 91.28 -134.48
N ALA A 28 -45.60 92.49 -135.02
CA ALA A 28 -46.86 93.00 -135.54
C ALA A 28 -47.33 92.28 -136.82
N ASP A 29 -46.44 92.01 -137.79
CA ASP A 29 -46.78 91.29 -139.02
C ASP A 29 -47.24 89.83 -138.78
N ALA A 30 -46.76 89.21 -137.69
CA ALA A 30 -47.19 87.88 -137.25
C ALA A 30 -48.47 87.89 -136.40
N GLY A 31 -49.03 89.07 -136.11
CA GLY A 31 -50.29 89.23 -135.37
C GLY A 31 -50.18 89.23 -133.85
N PHE A 32 -49.02 89.54 -133.27
CA PHE A 32 -48.80 89.56 -131.81
C PHE A 32 -48.42 90.97 -131.32
N ALA A 33 -49.10 91.50 -130.31
CA ALA A 33 -48.96 92.90 -129.86
C ALA A 33 -47.78 93.14 -128.91
N SER A 34 -47.22 92.08 -128.33
CA SER A 34 -46.01 92.15 -127.51
C SER A 34 -45.27 90.82 -127.49
N THR A 35 -44.03 90.84 -127.01
CA THR A 35 -43.25 89.62 -126.73
C THR A 35 -43.93 88.73 -125.68
N ASP A 36 -44.71 89.27 -124.74
CA ASP A 36 -45.43 88.45 -123.75
C ASP A 36 -46.65 87.74 -124.37
N GLU A 37 -47.31 88.36 -125.34
CA GLU A 37 -48.42 87.76 -126.07
C GLU A 37 -47.94 86.69 -127.07
N LEU A 38 -46.77 86.90 -127.68
CA LEU A 38 -46.07 85.85 -128.42
C LEU A 38 -45.71 84.68 -127.48
N THR A 39 -45.29 84.95 -126.24
CA THR A 39 -44.94 83.90 -125.27
C THR A 39 -46.17 83.12 -124.80
N ALA A 40 -47.31 83.79 -124.59
CA ALA A 40 -48.58 83.13 -124.28
C ALA A 40 -49.13 82.32 -125.47
N GLY A 41 -48.98 82.84 -126.69
CA GLY A 41 -49.28 82.11 -127.93
C GLY A 41 -48.39 80.87 -128.12
N ILE A 42 -47.10 80.98 -127.77
CA ILE A 42 -46.15 79.86 -127.75
C ILE A 42 -46.59 78.81 -126.71
N ALA A 43 -47.09 79.21 -125.54
CA ALA A 43 -47.56 78.28 -124.52
C ALA A 43 -48.86 77.54 -124.93
N ALA A 44 -49.85 78.26 -125.49
CA ALA A 44 -51.10 77.64 -125.96
C ALA A 44 -50.89 76.75 -127.21
N ALA A 45 -49.95 77.12 -128.10
CA ALA A 45 -49.56 76.29 -129.22
C ALA A 45 -48.78 75.04 -128.77
N ALA A 46 -48.00 75.14 -127.69
CA ALA A 46 -47.25 74.01 -127.13
C ALA A 46 -48.18 72.94 -126.53
N GLU A 47 -49.24 73.33 -125.80
CA GLU A 47 -50.21 72.37 -125.26
C GLU A 47 -51.02 71.67 -126.36
N GLY A 48 -51.42 72.41 -127.41
CA GLY A 48 -52.07 71.82 -128.59
C GLY A 48 -51.16 70.89 -129.39
N ALA A 49 -49.86 71.19 -129.47
CA ALA A 49 -48.88 70.33 -130.12
C ALA A 49 -48.63 69.04 -129.32
N GLN A 50 -48.55 69.11 -127.99
CA GLN A 50 -48.33 67.96 -127.12
C GLN A 50 -49.46 66.91 -127.26
N ALA A 51 -50.72 67.36 -127.33
CA ALA A 51 -51.87 66.48 -127.54
C ALA A 51 -51.83 65.78 -128.92
N ARG A 52 -51.50 66.52 -129.99
CA ARG A 52 -51.33 65.94 -131.33
C ARG A 52 -50.11 65.02 -131.42
N HIS A 53 -49.06 65.27 -130.64
CA HIS A 53 -47.89 64.40 -130.56
C HIS A 53 -48.22 63.04 -129.92
N GLY A 54 -49.20 63.00 -129.00
CA GLY A 54 -49.71 61.76 -128.42
C GLY A 54 -50.48 60.89 -129.42
N GLU A 55 -51.35 61.51 -130.23
CA GLU A 55 -52.07 60.81 -131.30
C GLU A 55 -51.14 60.35 -132.44
N ALA A 56 -50.15 61.17 -132.80
CA ALA A 56 -49.14 60.80 -133.79
C ALA A 56 -48.26 59.63 -133.33
N ALA A 57 -47.89 59.58 -132.04
CA ALA A 57 -47.10 58.48 -131.49
C ALA A 57 -47.87 57.13 -131.53
N ALA A 58 -49.19 57.17 -131.33
CA ALA A 58 -50.05 55.99 -131.46
C ALA A 58 -50.16 55.51 -132.93
N ALA A 59 -50.24 56.44 -133.89
CA ALA A 59 -50.23 56.11 -135.31
C ALA A 59 -48.88 55.54 -135.78
N GLU A 60 -47.75 56.09 -135.32
CA GLU A 60 -46.41 55.55 -135.60
C GLU A 60 -46.21 54.15 -135.02
N ALA A 61 -46.82 53.83 -133.86
CA ALA A 61 -46.76 52.49 -133.31
C ALA A 61 -47.47 51.47 -134.21
N ALA A 62 -48.61 51.84 -134.81
CA ALA A 62 -49.33 50.99 -135.76
C ALA A 62 -48.55 50.79 -137.08
N VAL A 63 -47.92 51.85 -137.60
CA VAL A 63 -47.09 51.76 -138.83
C VAL A 63 -45.85 50.89 -138.60
N ARG A 64 -45.19 50.99 -137.44
CA ARG A 64 -44.03 50.15 -137.09
C ARG A 64 -44.37 48.65 -136.97
N ILE A 65 -45.63 48.29 -136.74
CA ILE A 65 -46.07 46.89 -136.75
C ILE A 65 -46.26 46.42 -138.21
N ALA A 66 -46.83 47.27 -139.06
CA ALA A 66 -46.98 46.96 -140.49
C ALA A 66 -45.62 46.82 -141.21
N GLU A 67 -44.65 47.68 -140.93
CA GLU A 67 -43.29 47.57 -141.50
C GLU A 67 -42.56 46.31 -141.04
N ARG A 68 -42.73 45.88 -139.78
CA ARG A 68 -42.16 44.61 -139.31
C ARG A 68 -42.71 43.41 -140.07
N SER A 69 -43.98 43.44 -140.46
CA SER A 69 -44.58 42.40 -141.31
C SER A 69 -44.05 42.44 -142.75
N HIS A 70 -43.72 43.62 -143.29
CA HIS A 70 -43.11 43.75 -144.62
C HIS A 70 -41.67 43.19 -144.64
N LEU A 71 -40.86 43.51 -143.63
CA LEU A 71 -39.50 42.97 -143.46
C LEU A 71 -39.48 41.44 -143.28
N ALA A 72 -40.52 40.85 -142.68
CA ALA A 72 -40.68 39.41 -142.60
C ALA A 72 -40.94 38.75 -143.98
N GLY A 73 -41.57 39.48 -144.90
CA GLY A 73 -41.74 39.07 -146.30
C GLY A 73 -40.43 39.03 -147.08
N GLU A 74 -39.61 40.07 -146.99
CA GLU A 74 -38.29 40.11 -147.64
C GLU A 74 -37.33 39.02 -147.11
N ALA A 75 -37.40 38.70 -145.81
CA ALA A 75 -36.64 37.60 -145.23
C ALA A 75 -36.95 36.24 -145.89
N SER A 76 -38.18 36.04 -146.35
CA SER A 76 -38.62 34.78 -146.98
C SER A 76 -38.07 34.62 -148.40
N GLU A 77 -37.88 35.71 -149.15
CA GLU A 77 -37.26 35.69 -150.48
C GLU A 77 -35.74 35.42 -150.39
N SER A 78 -35.08 35.94 -149.34
CA SER A 78 -33.68 35.56 -149.03
C SER A 78 -33.54 34.06 -148.71
N GLY A 79 -34.56 33.46 -148.08
CA GLY A 79 -34.62 32.04 -147.77
C GLY A 79 -34.64 31.15 -149.02
N PHE A 80 -35.35 31.56 -150.08
CA PHE A 80 -35.39 30.81 -151.34
C PHE A 80 -34.03 30.81 -152.07
N LYS A 81 -33.32 31.96 -152.09
CA LYS A 81 -31.96 32.02 -152.65
C LYS A 81 -30.95 31.19 -151.86
N ALA A 82 -31.12 31.08 -150.53
CA ALA A 82 -30.30 30.20 -149.69
C ALA A 82 -30.56 28.71 -149.94
N ALA A 83 -31.81 28.32 -150.24
CA ALA A 83 -32.18 26.94 -150.55
C ALA A 83 -31.55 26.44 -151.87
N GLU A 84 -31.55 27.26 -152.92
CA GLU A 84 -30.91 26.89 -154.21
C GLU A 84 -29.39 26.69 -154.08
N ALA A 85 -28.73 27.50 -153.24
CA ALA A 85 -27.30 27.35 -152.96
C ALA A 85 -27.00 26.10 -152.11
N ALA A 86 -27.90 25.72 -151.20
CA ALA A 86 -27.77 24.52 -150.39
C ALA A 86 -27.86 23.24 -151.25
N GLU A 87 -28.72 23.21 -152.27
CA GLU A 87 -28.87 22.05 -153.14
C GLU A 87 -27.64 21.78 -154.00
N ARG A 88 -26.95 22.83 -154.48
CA ARG A 88 -25.65 22.68 -155.16
C ARG A 88 -24.56 22.11 -154.23
N ARG A 89 -24.56 22.45 -152.94
CA ARG A 89 -23.61 21.88 -151.95
C ARG A 89 -23.93 20.41 -151.64
N ARG A 90 -25.21 20.04 -151.62
CA ARG A 90 -25.64 18.65 -151.40
C ARG A 90 -25.12 17.72 -152.50
N LEU A 91 -25.24 18.13 -153.76
CA LEU A 91 -24.69 17.40 -154.91
C LEU A 91 -23.16 17.25 -154.86
N GLY A 92 -22.43 18.25 -154.35
CA GLY A 92 -20.98 18.15 -154.13
C GLY A 92 -20.57 17.19 -153.02
N LEU A 93 -21.38 17.05 -151.96
CA LEU A 93 -21.15 16.07 -150.90
C LEU A 93 -21.49 14.64 -151.34
N GLU A 94 -22.50 14.47 -152.20
CA GLU A 94 -22.86 13.16 -152.78
C GLU A 94 -21.75 12.58 -153.67
N GLN A 95 -21.04 13.41 -154.43
CA GLN A 95 -19.88 12.94 -155.23
C GLN A 95 -18.68 12.46 -154.37
N ASN A 96 -18.57 12.89 -153.11
CA ASN A 96 -17.46 12.53 -152.20
C ASN A 96 -17.80 11.43 -151.19
N ARG A 97 -18.99 10.80 -151.28
CA ARG A 97 -19.47 9.81 -150.30
C ARG A 97 -18.55 8.59 -150.15
N ALA A 98 -17.99 8.11 -151.26
CA ALA A 98 -17.07 6.96 -151.23
C ALA A 98 -15.77 7.22 -150.44
N GLY A 99 -15.29 8.47 -150.36
CA GLY A 99 -14.12 8.84 -149.56
C GLY A 99 -14.41 8.94 -148.05
N ILE A 100 -15.64 9.32 -147.69
CA ILE A 100 -16.07 9.45 -146.28
C ILE A 100 -16.25 8.05 -145.66
N ASP A 101 -16.83 7.11 -146.40
CA ASP A 101 -17.06 5.74 -145.92
C ASP A 101 -15.73 5.00 -145.62
N ALA A 102 -14.66 5.27 -146.40
CA ALA A 102 -13.34 4.69 -146.19
C ALA A 102 -12.66 5.19 -144.89
N LEU A 103 -12.79 6.48 -144.56
CA LEU A 103 -12.24 7.05 -143.32
C LEU A 103 -13.00 6.55 -142.08
N GLN A 104 -14.30 6.32 -142.19
CA GLN A 104 -15.11 5.78 -141.10
C GLN A 104 -14.66 4.37 -140.69
N ALA A 105 -14.34 3.50 -141.66
CA ALA A 105 -13.86 2.14 -141.38
C ALA A 105 -12.50 2.11 -140.64
N LEU A 106 -11.61 3.07 -140.92
CA LEU A 106 -10.33 3.23 -140.22
C LEU A 106 -10.52 3.67 -138.76
N LEU A 107 -11.41 4.63 -138.51
CA LEU A 107 -11.71 5.12 -137.16
C LEU A 107 -12.26 4.01 -136.24
N THR A 108 -13.16 3.17 -136.76
CA THR A 108 -13.77 2.09 -135.96
C THR A 108 -12.76 1.00 -135.56
N ARG A 109 -11.71 0.77 -136.36
CA ARG A 109 -10.62 -0.15 -136.00
C ARG A 109 -9.71 0.43 -134.91
N ALA A 110 -9.38 1.72 -134.98
CA ALA A 110 -8.57 2.38 -133.95
C ALA A 110 -9.27 2.41 -132.58
N GLN A 111 -10.57 2.73 -132.54
CA GLN A 111 -11.36 2.76 -131.29
C GLN A 111 -11.50 1.39 -130.62
N LYS A 112 -11.51 0.29 -131.39
CA LYS A 112 -11.54 -1.07 -130.83
C LYS A 112 -10.20 -1.46 -130.20
N ALA A 113 -9.08 -1.01 -130.75
CA ALA A 113 -7.75 -1.25 -130.18
C ALA A 113 -7.54 -0.50 -128.86
N GLU A 114 -8.02 0.76 -128.77
CA GLU A 114 -7.93 1.58 -127.56
C GLU A 114 -8.67 0.97 -126.35
N ARG A 115 -9.90 0.46 -126.56
CA ARG A 115 -10.68 -0.20 -125.49
C ARG A 115 -10.05 -1.48 -124.95
N ALA A 116 -9.30 -2.21 -125.77
CA ALA A 116 -8.62 -3.44 -125.33
C ALA A 116 -7.40 -3.13 -124.44
N MET A 117 -6.70 -2.02 -124.68
CA MET A 117 -5.57 -1.60 -123.84
C MET A 117 -6.01 -1.06 -122.48
N ASP A 118 -7.12 -0.30 -122.43
CA ASP A 118 -7.64 0.26 -121.16
C ASP A 118 -8.14 -0.84 -120.20
N LEU A 119 -8.74 -1.92 -120.72
CA LEU A 119 -9.17 -3.07 -119.90
C LEU A 119 -7.98 -3.85 -119.32
N ALA A 120 -6.88 -3.98 -120.07
CA ALA A 120 -5.67 -4.66 -119.61
C ALA A 120 -4.94 -3.88 -118.50
N SER A 121 -4.95 -2.54 -118.56
CA SER A 121 -4.40 -1.67 -117.50
C SER A 121 -5.20 -1.81 -116.19
N ARG A 122 -6.54 -1.81 -116.26
CA ARG A 122 -7.36 -1.95 -115.04
C ARG A 122 -7.23 -3.31 -114.36
N LEU A 123 -7.03 -4.38 -115.13
CA LEU A 123 -6.81 -5.72 -114.57
C LEU A 123 -5.46 -5.83 -113.85
N THR A 124 -4.43 -5.14 -114.34
CA THR A 124 -3.11 -5.11 -113.68
C THR A 124 -3.15 -4.30 -112.38
N ASP A 125 -3.87 -3.17 -112.36
CA ASP A 125 -4.05 -2.37 -111.13
C ASP A 125 -4.87 -3.10 -110.05
N LEU A 126 -5.90 -3.85 -110.45
CA LEU A 126 -6.70 -4.66 -109.53
C LEU A 126 -5.92 -5.85 -108.97
N ASP A 127 -5.11 -6.53 -109.78
CA ASP A 127 -4.26 -7.63 -109.30
C ASP A 127 -3.19 -7.11 -108.32
N ALA A 128 -2.60 -5.95 -108.60
CA ALA A 128 -1.68 -5.29 -107.67
C ALA A 128 -2.36 -4.90 -106.34
N SER A 129 -3.58 -4.36 -106.40
CA SER A 129 -4.36 -3.98 -105.22
C SER A 129 -4.78 -5.20 -104.38
N LEU A 130 -5.14 -6.31 -105.03
CA LEU A 130 -5.48 -7.56 -104.34
C LEU A 130 -4.26 -8.14 -103.61
N ARG A 131 -3.08 -8.13 -104.24
CA ARG A 131 -1.83 -8.59 -103.60
C ARG A 131 -1.47 -7.77 -102.37
N LEU A 132 -1.63 -6.44 -102.43
CA LEU A 132 -1.41 -5.57 -101.27
C LEU A 132 -2.40 -5.84 -100.13
N ALA A 133 -3.68 -6.06 -100.45
CA ALA A 133 -4.68 -6.38 -99.44
C ALA A 133 -4.43 -7.74 -98.77
N VAL A 134 -4.02 -8.76 -99.55
CA VAL A 134 -3.67 -10.09 -99.03
C VAL A 134 -2.43 -10.00 -98.13
N ALA A 135 -1.40 -9.27 -98.54
CA ALA A 135 -0.21 -9.05 -97.71
C ALA A 135 -0.56 -8.35 -96.39
N ALA A 136 -1.39 -7.31 -96.44
CA ALA A 136 -1.85 -6.60 -95.24
C ALA A 136 -2.69 -7.49 -94.30
N GLU A 137 -3.54 -8.38 -94.85
CA GLU A 137 -4.28 -9.35 -94.05
C GLU A 137 -3.35 -10.35 -93.37
N THR A 138 -2.35 -10.87 -94.08
CA THR A 138 -1.38 -11.81 -93.51
C THR A 138 -0.54 -11.17 -92.42
N ASP A 139 -0.10 -9.92 -92.59
CA ASP A 139 0.66 -9.19 -91.59
C ASP A 139 -0.18 -8.89 -90.35
N ALA A 140 -1.45 -8.49 -90.54
CA ALA A 140 -2.39 -8.26 -89.45
C ALA A 140 -2.68 -9.55 -88.66
N ARG A 141 -2.88 -10.68 -89.35
CA ARG A 141 -3.08 -11.99 -88.69
C ARG A 141 -1.85 -12.44 -87.91
N THR A 142 -0.66 -12.20 -88.44
CA THR A 142 0.60 -12.55 -87.77
C THR A 142 0.79 -11.69 -86.53
N SER A 143 0.60 -10.38 -86.65
CA SER A 143 0.67 -9.43 -85.53
C SER A 143 -0.37 -9.74 -84.43
N ALA A 144 -1.58 -10.16 -84.81
CA ALA A 144 -2.62 -10.56 -83.85
C ALA A 144 -2.22 -11.82 -83.06
N ARG A 145 -1.64 -12.84 -83.73
CA ARG A 145 -1.14 -14.05 -83.06
C ARG A 145 0.02 -13.76 -82.13
N GLU A 146 0.95 -12.91 -82.53
CA GLU A 146 2.06 -12.49 -81.68
C GLU A 146 1.56 -11.73 -80.43
N ALA A 147 0.57 -10.84 -80.61
CA ALA A 147 -0.08 -10.15 -79.50
C ALA A 147 -0.83 -11.11 -78.55
N GLU A 148 -1.51 -12.13 -79.05
CA GLU A 148 -2.15 -13.17 -78.22
C GLU A 148 -1.15 -13.98 -77.40
N VAL A 149 -0.03 -14.38 -78.01
CA VAL A 149 1.04 -15.11 -77.32
C VAL A 149 1.68 -14.24 -76.24
N GLU A 150 1.99 -12.98 -76.53
CA GLU A 150 2.55 -12.06 -75.54
C GLU A 150 1.54 -11.71 -74.44
N HIS A 151 0.26 -11.55 -74.76
CA HIS A 151 -0.79 -11.37 -73.75
C HIS A 151 -0.83 -12.57 -72.78
N GLY A 152 -0.81 -13.80 -73.30
CA GLY A 152 -0.77 -15.01 -72.47
C GLY A 152 0.47 -15.08 -71.57
N ARG A 153 1.64 -14.66 -72.07
CA ARG A 153 2.87 -14.56 -71.27
C ARG A 153 2.75 -13.52 -70.15
N CYS A 154 2.19 -12.34 -70.46
CA CYS A 154 1.94 -11.30 -69.47
C CYS A 154 0.93 -11.74 -68.41
N GLU A 155 -0.15 -12.42 -68.78
CA GLU A 155 -1.15 -12.93 -67.83
C GLU A 155 -0.55 -13.98 -66.88
N GLU A 156 0.27 -14.91 -67.40
CA GLU A 156 0.93 -15.90 -66.54
C GLU A 156 1.96 -15.25 -65.63
N ALA A 157 2.72 -14.25 -66.12
CA ALA A 157 3.64 -13.47 -65.29
C ALA A 157 2.90 -12.74 -64.15
N VAL A 158 1.77 -12.09 -64.46
CA VAL A 158 0.91 -11.42 -63.46
C VAL A 158 0.36 -12.44 -62.45
N ARG A 159 -0.05 -13.63 -62.91
CA ARG A 159 -0.53 -14.70 -62.03
C ARG A 159 0.55 -15.20 -61.08
N VAL A 160 1.78 -15.40 -61.57
CA VAL A 160 2.93 -15.79 -60.74
C VAL A 160 3.26 -14.71 -59.72
N GLU A 161 3.31 -13.45 -60.13
CA GLU A 161 3.59 -12.34 -59.20
C GLU A 161 2.47 -12.12 -58.18
N ARG A 162 1.19 -12.31 -58.56
CA ARG A 162 0.07 -12.29 -57.59
C ARG A 162 0.22 -13.40 -56.55
N ARG A 163 0.55 -14.63 -56.95
CA ARG A 163 0.81 -15.73 -56.00
C ARG A 163 2.00 -15.45 -55.09
N ARG A 164 3.04 -14.79 -55.60
CA ARG A 164 4.19 -14.35 -54.80
C ARG A 164 3.77 -13.29 -53.78
N ALA A 165 2.98 -12.30 -54.18
CA ALA A 165 2.44 -11.28 -53.29
C ALA A 165 1.59 -11.91 -52.16
N GLU A 166 0.66 -12.79 -52.50
CA GLU A 166 -0.16 -13.53 -51.50
C GLU A 166 0.71 -14.33 -50.51
N ARG A 167 1.79 -14.95 -51.01
CA ARG A 167 2.74 -15.67 -50.15
C ARG A 167 3.53 -14.73 -49.25
N ILE A 168 3.94 -13.56 -49.74
CA ILE A 168 4.60 -12.52 -48.94
C ILE A 168 3.66 -12.03 -47.84
N ASP A 169 2.41 -11.72 -48.16
CA ASP A 169 1.40 -11.27 -47.19
C ASP A 169 1.14 -12.33 -46.10
N ALA A 170 1.06 -13.60 -46.49
CA ALA A 170 0.93 -14.72 -45.55
C ALA A 170 2.16 -14.85 -44.63
N LEU A 171 3.37 -14.64 -45.16
CA LEU A 171 4.61 -14.66 -44.37
C LEU A 171 4.71 -13.46 -43.44
N LEU A 172 4.32 -12.26 -43.87
CA LEU A 172 4.29 -11.06 -43.03
C LEU A 172 3.29 -11.22 -41.87
N THR A 173 2.11 -11.78 -42.14
CA THR A 173 1.12 -12.08 -41.10
C THR A 173 1.67 -13.07 -40.07
N ARG A 174 2.30 -14.16 -40.54
CA ARG A 174 2.96 -15.14 -39.65
C ARG A 174 4.12 -14.52 -38.85
N ALA A 175 4.91 -13.65 -39.45
CA ALA A 175 5.99 -12.96 -38.75
C ALA A 175 5.44 -12.06 -37.64
N ALA A 176 4.36 -11.32 -37.91
CA ALA A 176 3.67 -10.52 -36.91
C ALA A 176 3.08 -11.40 -35.78
N ASP A 177 2.52 -12.57 -36.10
CA ASP A 177 2.04 -13.54 -35.10
C ASP A 177 3.17 -14.05 -34.20
N VAL A 178 4.31 -14.42 -34.78
CA VAL A 178 5.48 -14.89 -34.03
C VAL A 178 6.02 -13.79 -33.10
N GLU A 179 6.10 -12.54 -33.58
CA GLU A 179 6.56 -11.43 -32.72
C GLU A 179 5.56 -11.14 -31.58
N ARG A 180 4.24 -11.24 -31.85
CA ARG A 180 3.22 -11.17 -30.79
C ARG A 180 3.39 -12.28 -29.76
N GLN A 181 3.57 -13.53 -30.19
CA GLN A 181 3.78 -14.66 -29.30
C GLN A 181 5.06 -14.52 -28.47
N LYS A 182 6.15 -14.04 -29.07
CA LYS A 182 7.40 -13.73 -28.38
C LYS A 182 7.20 -12.65 -27.31
N GLY A 183 6.45 -11.59 -27.62
CA GLY A 183 6.07 -10.56 -26.65
C GLY A 183 5.27 -11.12 -25.46
N LEU A 184 4.30 -12.01 -25.73
CA LEU A 184 3.52 -12.69 -24.68
C LEU A 184 4.39 -13.60 -23.82
N LEU A 185 5.31 -14.37 -24.42
CA LEU A 185 6.24 -15.23 -23.68
C LEU A 185 7.19 -14.40 -22.80
N ALA A 186 7.73 -13.29 -23.32
CA ALA A 186 8.54 -12.37 -22.54
C ALA A 186 7.75 -11.80 -21.36
N GLY A 187 6.51 -11.35 -21.58
CA GLY A 187 5.62 -10.89 -20.50
C GLY A 187 5.32 -11.98 -19.46
N ALA A 188 5.08 -13.22 -19.90
CA ALA A 188 4.87 -14.36 -19.00
C ALA A 188 6.13 -14.68 -18.17
N THR A 189 7.33 -14.57 -18.75
CA THR A 189 8.59 -14.76 -18.00
C THR A 189 8.81 -13.68 -16.94
N ASP A 190 8.50 -12.41 -17.24
CA ASP A 190 8.56 -11.31 -16.27
C ASP A 190 7.54 -11.50 -15.14
N LEU A 191 6.31 -11.88 -15.47
CA LEU A 191 5.28 -12.20 -14.47
C LEU A 191 5.68 -13.37 -13.58
N LYS A 192 6.27 -14.44 -14.15
CA LYS A 192 6.79 -15.58 -13.39
C LYS A 192 7.93 -15.16 -12.46
N ALA A 193 8.83 -14.30 -12.93
CA ALA A 193 9.92 -13.76 -12.10
C ALA A 193 9.36 -12.93 -10.93
N LYS A 194 8.41 -12.02 -11.20
CA LYS A 194 7.71 -11.22 -10.18
C LYS A 194 6.96 -12.08 -9.17
N GLN A 195 6.25 -13.11 -9.62
CA GLN A 195 5.56 -14.06 -8.73
C GLN A 195 6.56 -14.81 -7.84
N SER A 196 7.68 -15.28 -8.40
CA SER A 196 8.72 -15.98 -7.63
C SER A 196 9.34 -15.08 -6.56
N LEU A 197 9.60 -13.81 -6.88
CA LEU A 197 10.12 -12.82 -5.94
C LEU A 197 9.08 -12.48 -4.86
N GLY A 198 7.82 -12.28 -5.25
CA GLY A 198 6.72 -12.03 -4.32
C GLY A 198 6.53 -13.18 -3.34
N ARG A 199 6.64 -14.43 -3.81
CA ARG A 199 6.56 -15.63 -2.97
C ARG A 199 7.74 -15.71 -1.99
N LYS A 200 8.97 -15.46 -2.43
CA LYS A 200 10.13 -15.38 -1.52
C LYS A 200 9.93 -14.33 -0.43
N LYS A 201 9.48 -13.13 -0.80
CA LYS A 201 9.19 -12.06 0.17
C LYS A 201 8.07 -12.43 1.14
N LEU A 202 7.06 -13.17 0.67
CA LEU A 202 5.98 -13.67 1.52
C LEU A 202 6.51 -14.72 2.51
N ASP A 203 7.34 -15.65 2.05
CA ASP A 203 7.95 -16.68 2.91
C ASP A 203 8.90 -16.03 3.96
N GLU A 204 9.68 -15.01 3.57
CA GLU A 204 10.50 -14.19 4.49
C GLU A 204 9.64 -13.41 5.50
N ALA A 205 8.53 -12.82 5.06
CA ALA A 205 7.60 -12.12 5.95
C ALA A 205 6.89 -13.08 6.91
N GLN A 206 6.55 -14.29 6.44
CA GLN A 206 5.89 -15.31 7.25
C GLN A 206 6.85 -15.85 8.32
N THR A 207 8.08 -16.21 7.93
CA THR A 207 9.10 -16.68 8.88
C THR A 207 9.44 -15.65 9.94
N THR A 208 9.55 -14.37 9.57
CA THR A 208 9.77 -13.28 10.54
C THR A 208 8.56 -13.05 11.45
N PHE A 209 7.34 -13.16 10.92
CA PHE A 209 6.11 -13.11 11.71
C PHE A 209 6.02 -14.27 12.71
N ASP A 210 6.29 -15.49 12.26
CA ASP A 210 6.23 -16.70 13.10
C ASP A 210 7.25 -16.63 14.24
N ALA A 211 8.47 -16.15 13.95
CA ALA A 211 9.50 -15.92 14.97
C ALA A 211 9.07 -14.86 16.00
N ALA A 212 8.53 -13.73 15.55
CA ALA A 212 8.03 -12.68 16.45
C ALA A 212 6.84 -13.17 17.30
N ASN A 213 5.95 -13.98 16.72
CA ASN A 213 4.82 -14.55 17.45
C ASN A 213 5.26 -15.61 18.46
N ALA A 214 6.26 -16.44 18.14
CA ALA A 214 6.84 -17.39 19.09
C ALA A 214 7.49 -16.67 20.29
N GLU A 215 8.21 -15.58 20.05
CA GLU A 215 8.81 -14.78 21.13
C GLU A 215 7.75 -14.08 21.99
N ARG A 216 6.67 -13.56 21.37
CA ARG A 216 5.52 -13.02 22.11
C ARG A 216 4.89 -14.08 23.04
N ILE A 217 4.65 -15.29 22.53
CA ILE A 217 4.09 -16.40 23.33
C ILE A 217 5.02 -16.76 24.49
N ARG A 218 6.34 -16.79 24.25
CA ARG A 218 7.34 -17.05 25.29
C ARG A 218 7.31 -15.98 26.40
N LEU A 219 7.28 -14.69 26.03
CA LEU A 219 7.24 -13.58 26.97
C LEU A 219 5.91 -13.54 27.75
N ASP A 220 4.79 -13.84 27.10
CA ASP A 220 3.49 -13.97 27.78
C ASP A 220 3.52 -15.11 28.83
N ALA A 221 4.07 -16.27 28.47
CA ALA A 221 4.24 -17.39 29.41
C ALA A 221 5.21 -17.04 30.57
N LEU A 222 6.26 -16.25 30.31
CA LEU A 222 7.15 -15.75 31.35
C LEU A 222 6.43 -14.79 32.30
N CYS A 223 5.68 -13.82 31.77
CA CYS A 223 4.92 -12.86 32.58
C CYS A 223 3.90 -13.58 33.46
N SER A 224 3.17 -14.57 32.92
CA SER A 224 2.22 -15.36 33.71
C SER A 224 2.90 -16.15 34.83
N ARG A 225 4.03 -16.81 34.55
CA ARG A 225 4.80 -17.53 35.59
C ARG A 225 5.32 -16.60 36.68
N LEU A 226 5.82 -15.43 36.31
CA LEU A 226 6.29 -14.44 37.28
C LEU A 226 5.12 -13.88 38.11
N ALA A 227 3.95 -13.64 37.50
CA ALA A 227 2.76 -13.16 38.21
C ALA A 227 2.27 -14.18 39.25
N GLU A 228 2.20 -15.46 38.88
CA GLU A 228 1.94 -16.54 39.84
C GLU A 228 3.00 -16.61 40.95
N GLY A 229 4.27 -16.38 40.60
CA GLY A 229 5.39 -16.30 41.54
C GLY A 229 5.23 -15.17 42.55
N ILE A 230 4.79 -13.98 42.11
CA ILE A 230 4.52 -12.83 42.97
C ILE A 230 3.42 -13.14 43.98
N GLU A 231 2.30 -13.71 43.53
CA GLU A 231 1.19 -14.04 44.42
C GLU A 231 1.57 -15.14 45.44
N LYS A 232 2.34 -16.15 45.01
CA LYS A 232 2.93 -17.15 45.92
C LYS A 232 3.90 -16.51 46.92
N ALA A 233 4.75 -15.59 46.48
CA ALA A 233 5.69 -14.89 47.35
C ALA A 233 4.97 -13.99 48.37
N ARG A 234 3.95 -13.23 47.95
CA ARG A 234 3.14 -12.37 48.83
C ARG A 234 2.41 -13.19 49.89
N SER A 235 1.73 -14.26 49.49
CA SER A 235 1.02 -15.15 50.41
C SER A 235 1.97 -15.84 51.40
N ALA A 236 3.12 -16.34 50.93
CA ALA A 236 4.15 -16.92 51.79
C ALA A 236 4.73 -15.89 52.77
N ASN A 237 4.99 -14.65 52.32
CA ASN A 237 5.54 -13.59 53.18
C ASN A 237 4.53 -13.13 54.24
N LEU A 238 3.25 -13.01 53.89
CA LEU A 238 2.19 -12.72 54.86
C LEU A 238 2.11 -13.84 55.91
N LYS A 239 2.15 -15.11 55.48
CA LYS A 239 2.12 -16.25 56.39
C LYS A 239 3.36 -16.28 57.28
N ARG A 240 4.55 -15.97 56.74
CA ARG A 240 5.79 -15.88 57.50
C ARG A 240 5.70 -14.78 58.57
N ALA A 241 5.12 -13.62 58.26
CA ALA A 241 4.93 -12.55 59.24
C ALA A 241 3.99 -12.99 60.38
N GLU A 242 2.87 -13.64 60.06
CA GLU A 242 1.94 -14.20 61.05
C GLU A 242 2.63 -15.25 61.94
N LEU A 243 3.37 -16.18 61.34
CA LEU A 243 4.10 -17.21 62.07
C LEU A 243 5.24 -16.62 62.92
N SER A 244 5.89 -15.55 62.46
CA SER A 244 6.93 -14.86 63.24
C SER A 244 6.36 -14.23 64.50
N MET A 245 5.17 -13.62 64.42
CA MET A 245 4.45 -13.11 65.60
C MET A 245 4.05 -14.24 66.56
N ARG A 246 3.57 -15.36 66.01
CA ARG A 246 3.24 -16.57 66.80
C ARG A 246 4.49 -17.15 67.46
N LEU A 247 5.62 -17.19 66.77
CA LEU A 247 6.90 -17.67 67.29
C LEU A 247 7.35 -16.78 68.44
N ALA A 248 7.37 -15.46 68.28
CA ALA A 248 7.72 -14.54 69.35
C ALA A 248 6.88 -14.74 70.62
N THR A 249 5.57 -14.96 70.44
CA THR A 249 4.65 -15.26 71.55
C THR A 249 4.97 -16.61 72.19
N ALA A 250 5.15 -17.66 71.39
CA ALA A 250 5.46 -19.01 71.87
C ALA A 250 6.82 -19.08 72.58
N THR A 251 7.82 -18.33 72.11
CA THR A 251 9.14 -18.24 72.74
C THR A 251 9.06 -17.52 74.08
N ALA A 252 8.27 -16.44 74.18
CA ALA A 252 8.03 -15.75 75.45
C ALA A 252 7.30 -16.67 76.45
N ASP A 253 6.28 -17.40 76.01
CA ASP A 253 5.56 -18.38 76.82
C ASP A 253 6.48 -19.53 77.28
N HIS A 254 7.37 -20.01 76.42
CA HIS A 254 8.36 -21.03 76.76
C HIS A 254 9.34 -20.52 77.82
N ALA A 255 9.88 -19.31 77.66
CA ALA A 255 10.78 -18.70 78.63
C ALA A 255 10.09 -18.49 80.00
N ALA A 256 8.83 -18.04 80.00
CA ALA A 256 8.04 -17.91 81.22
C ALA A 256 7.78 -19.27 81.89
N ALA A 257 7.41 -20.29 81.11
CA ALA A 257 7.19 -21.64 81.62
C ALA A 257 8.46 -22.25 82.24
N ASP A 258 9.60 -22.06 81.59
CA ASP A 258 10.89 -22.55 82.05
C ASP A 258 11.38 -21.84 83.31
N ALA A 259 11.24 -20.50 83.38
CA ALA A 259 11.53 -19.72 84.58
C ALA A 259 10.66 -20.16 85.76
N HIS A 260 9.34 -20.28 85.56
CA HIS A 260 8.42 -20.74 86.59
C HIS A 260 8.74 -22.18 87.03
N GLY A 261 9.03 -23.09 86.08
CA GLY A 261 9.40 -24.47 86.38
C GLY A 261 10.71 -24.58 87.19
N ARG A 262 11.69 -23.71 86.94
CA ARG A 262 12.90 -23.62 87.78
C ARG A 262 12.61 -23.09 89.18
N ALA A 263 11.84 -22.02 89.30
CA ALA A 263 11.48 -21.43 90.59
C ALA A 263 10.69 -22.43 91.45
N ASP A 264 9.75 -23.16 90.85
CA ASP A 264 8.96 -24.20 91.53
C ASP A 264 9.85 -25.34 92.06
N ARG A 265 10.84 -25.80 91.28
CA ARG A 265 11.83 -26.78 91.76
C ARG A 265 12.67 -26.25 92.91
N LYS A 266 13.12 -24.99 92.86
CA LYS A 266 13.85 -24.36 93.97
C LYS A 266 12.99 -24.27 95.23
N LEU A 267 11.71 -23.93 95.08
CA LEU A 267 10.75 -23.87 96.19
C LEU A 267 10.55 -25.26 96.82
N ALA A 268 10.37 -26.30 96.02
CA ALA A 268 10.25 -27.67 96.51
C ALA A 268 11.50 -28.11 97.30
N LEU A 269 12.70 -27.79 96.80
CA LEU A 269 13.95 -28.06 97.52
C LEU A 269 14.04 -27.28 98.84
N ALA A 270 13.65 -26.00 98.87
CA ALA A 270 13.64 -25.20 100.09
C ALA A 270 12.65 -25.73 101.14
N LYS A 271 11.46 -26.18 100.73
CA LYS A 271 10.48 -26.83 101.61
C LYS A 271 11.04 -28.11 102.24
N ASN A 272 11.67 -28.96 101.43
CA ASN A 272 12.30 -30.18 101.92
C ASN A 272 13.46 -29.88 102.87
N ALA A 273 14.28 -28.86 102.57
CA ALA A 273 15.38 -28.46 103.44
C ALA A 273 14.89 -27.91 104.80
N LEU A 274 13.79 -27.16 104.80
CA LEU A 274 13.16 -26.69 106.04
C LEU A 274 12.65 -27.86 106.88
N ALA A 275 11.92 -28.81 106.26
CA ALA A 275 11.42 -29.99 106.97
C ALA A 275 12.55 -30.81 107.61
N LEU A 276 13.64 -31.06 106.86
CA LEU A 276 14.82 -31.75 107.41
C LEU A 276 15.50 -30.96 108.53
N ALA A 277 15.56 -29.63 108.43
CA ALA A 277 16.12 -28.79 109.48
C ALA A 277 15.26 -28.81 110.75
N GLU A 278 13.93 -28.82 110.61
CA GLU A 278 12.98 -28.91 111.72
C GLU A 278 13.09 -30.27 112.44
N GLU A 279 13.17 -31.38 111.69
CA GLU A 279 13.42 -32.71 112.24
C GLU A 279 14.75 -32.77 113.01
N ALA A 280 15.82 -32.19 112.46
CA ALA A 280 17.12 -32.14 113.11
C ALA A 280 17.09 -31.28 114.40
N ARG A 281 16.40 -30.14 114.37
CA ARG A 281 16.19 -29.29 115.55
C ARG A 281 15.43 -30.05 116.63
N ASP A 282 14.35 -30.74 116.28
CA ASP A 282 13.54 -31.47 117.25
C ASP A 282 14.30 -32.64 117.88
N ALA A 283 15.10 -33.35 117.08
CA ALA A 283 16.00 -34.39 117.57
C ALA A 283 17.09 -33.82 118.51
N ALA A 284 17.69 -32.68 118.17
CA ALA A 284 18.69 -32.03 119.02
C ALA A 284 18.08 -31.50 120.33
N ALA A 285 16.93 -30.84 120.26
CA ALA A 285 16.19 -30.32 121.42
C ALA A 285 15.74 -31.45 122.35
N GLY A 286 15.27 -32.57 121.80
CA GLY A 286 14.85 -33.75 122.57
C GLY A 286 15.98 -34.39 123.38
N ARG A 287 17.25 -34.12 123.06
CA ARG A 287 18.42 -34.60 123.82
C ARG A 287 18.79 -33.71 125.00
N VAL A 288 18.40 -32.43 124.98
CA VAL A 288 18.82 -31.45 126.00
C VAL A 288 18.24 -31.80 127.36
N GLU A 289 16.94 -32.05 127.47
CA GLU A 289 16.30 -32.30 128.77
C GLU A 289 16.75 -33.60 129.46
N PRO A 290 16.88 -34.75 128.76
CA PRO A 290 17.47 -35.95 129.36
C PRO A 290 18.91 -35.74 129.85
N LEU A 291 19.74 -35.03 129.07
CA LEU A 291 21.12 -34.74 129.46
C LEU A 291 21.19 -33.71 130.60
N ARG A 292 20.25 -32.77 130.66
CA ARG A 292 20.12 -31.81 131.77
C ARG A 292 19.77 -32.55 133.06
N ALA A 293 18.78 -33.45 133.00
CA ALA A 293 18.43 -34.29 134.14
C ALA A 293 19.60 -35.16 134.60
N ALA A 294 20.32 -35.80 133.67
CA ALA A 294 21.50 -36.60 133.97
C ALA A 294 22.63 -35.76 134.61
N ALA A 295 22.87 -34.54 134.10
CA ALA A 295 23.86 -33.63 134.67
C ALA A 295 23.49 -33.19 136.10
N VAL A 296 22.21 -32.89 136.37
CA VAL A 296 21.73 -32.56 137.72
C VAL A 296 21.89 -33.75 138.68
N VAL A 297 21.60 -34.97 138.22
CA VAL A 297 21.80 -36.19 139.04
C VAL A 297 23.29 -36.39 139.33
N ALA A 298 24.16 -36.33 138.32
CA ALA A 298 25.60 -36.49 138.49
C ALA A 298 26.20 -35.40 139.40
N GLU A 299 25.71 -34.16 139.29
CA GLU A 299 26.10 -33.04 140.15
C GLU A 299 25.68 -33.29 141.61
N ARG A 300 24.45 -33.76 141.84
CA ARG A 300 23.99 -34.15 143.18
C ARG A 300 24.81 -35.31 143.76
N SER A 301 25.05 -36.37 142.99
CA SER A 301 25.87 -37.50 143.43
C SER A 301 27.29 -37.08 143.81
N PHE A 302 27.89 -36.15 143.06
CA PHE A 302 29.19 -35.58 143.41
C PHE A 302 29.15 -34.74 144.70
N ILE A 303 28.11 -33.92 144.89
CA ILE A 303 27.92 -33.14 146.13
C ILE A 303 27.72 -34.07 147.33
N ASP A 304 26.90 -35.11 147.20
CA ASP A 304 26.65 -36.09 148.24
C ASP A 304 27.93 -36.86 148.61
N ALA A 305 28.72 -37.28 147.62
CA ALA A 305 30.01 -37.93 147.85
C ALA A 305 31.03 -37.01 148.54
N GLN A 306 31.05 -35.71 148.21
CA GLN A 306 31.86 -34.74 148.95
C GLN A 306 31.39 -34.57 150.40
N ALA A 307 30.08 -34.49 150.62
CA ALA A 307 29.51 -34.39 151.96
C ALA A 307 29.85 -35.63 152.81
N GLN A 308 29.85 -36.83 152.22
CA GLN A 308 30.28 -38.08 152.87
C GLN A 308 31.75 -38.05 153.28
N VAL A 309 32.66 -37.64 152.39
CA VAL A 309 34.08 -37.54 152.73
C VAL A 309 34.32 -36.52 153.83
N LEU A 310 33.65 -35.36 153.78
CA LEU A 310 33.73 -34.36 154.84
C LEU A 310 33.19 -34.89 156.17
N ALA A 311 32.07 -35.60 156.15
CA ALA A 311 31.49 -36.21 157.34
C ALA A 311 32.37 -37.32 157.93
N GLY A 312 32.90 -38.21 157.09
CA GLY A 312 33.71 -39.35 157.51
C GLY A 312 35.14 -38.98 157.97
N MET A 313 35.71 -37.89 157.46
CA MET A 313 37.09 -37.48 157.82
C MET A 313 37.16 -36.37 158.88
N HIS A 314 36.12 -35.55 159.03
CA HIS A 314 36.23 -34.29 159.79
C HIS A 314 35.14 -34.06 160.85
N LEU A 315 34.16 -34.94 161.00
CA LEU A 315 33.21 -34.87 162.12
C LEU A 315 33.71 -35.73 163.29
N ILE A 316 34.06 -35.07 164.38
CA ILE A 316 34.41 -35.68 165.66
C ILE A 316 33.34 -35.28 166.67
N GLU A 317 32.81 -36.26 167.42
CA GLU A 317 31.74 -36.02 168.40
C GLU A 317 32.16 -34.96 169.43
N GLY A 318 31.38 -33.87 169.52
CA GLY A 318 31.62 -32.76 170.45
C GLY A 318 32.54 -31.65 169.95
N GLU A 319 33.18 -31.78 168.79
CA GLU A 319 33.97 -30.70 168.16
C GLU A 319 33.17 -29.91 167.12
N ALA A 320 33.47 -28.62 166.98
CA ALA A 320 32.81 -27.77 165.99
C ALA A 320 33.17 -28.22 164.56
N CYS A 321 32.16 -28.53 163.75
CA CYS A 321 32.35 -28.90 162.35
C CYS A 321 33.03 -27.78 161.55
N PRO A 322 34.04 -28.09 160.69
CA PRO A 322 34.78 -27.09 159.94
C PRO A 322 33.96 -26.34 158.88
N VAL A 323 32.76 -26.84 158.51
CA VAL A 323 31.92 -26.22 157.49
C VAL A 323 30.88 -25.27 158.10
N CYS A 324 30.14 -25.70 159.12
CA CYS A 324 29.03 -24.93 159.70
C CYS A 324 29.28 -24.42 161.14
N GLY A 325 30.33 -24.90 161.82
CA GLY A 325 30.66 -24.54 163.19
C GLY A 325 29.80 -25.19 164.29
N SER A 326 28.82 -26.03 163.94
CA SER A 326 27.98 -26.76 164.92
C SER A 326 28.77 -27.91 165.57
N PRO A 327 28.64 -28.12 166.89
CA PRO A 327 29.20 -29.30 167.56
C PRO A 327 28.33 -30.57 167.41
N ASP A 328 27.12 -30.44 166.86
CA ASP A 328 26.13 -31.52 166.76
C ASP A 328 25.64 -31.71 165.30
N HIS A 329 25.63 -32.97 164.85
CA HIS A 329 25.20 -33.43 163.52
C HIS A 329 24.38 -34.73 163.67
N PRO A 330 23.06 -34.66 163.90
CA PRO A 330 22.24 -35.83 164.24
C PRO A 330 22.04 -36.83 163.09
N SER A 331 22.43 -36.47 161.86
CA SER A 331 22.43 -37.37 160.71
C SER A 331 23.58 -37.02 159.76
N PRO A 332 24.81 -37.50 160.03
CA PRO A 332 25.95 -37.31 159.13
C PRO A 332 25.69 -37.95 157.77
N ALA A 333 26.29 -37.40 156.71
CA ALA A 333 26.18 -37.99 155.38
C ALA A 333 26.92 -39.34 155.34
N HIS A 334 26.25 -40.38 154.82
CA HIS A 334 26.78 -41.74 154.71
C HIS A 334 26.60 -42.28 153.28
N GLY A 335 27.53 -43.11 152.82
CA GLY A 335 27.45 -43.84 151.54
C GLY A 335 28.80 -44.35 151.04
N ASP A 336 28.75 -45.11 149.95
CA ASP A 336 29.92 -45.77 149.34
C ASP A 336 30.17 -45.21 147.93
N GLY A 337 31.34 -44.59 147.72
CA GLY A 337 31.78 -44.17 146.40
C GLY A 337 33.00 -43.24 146.43
N ASP A 338 33.79 -43.24 145.36
CA ASP A 338 34.97 -42.39 145.20
C ASP A 338 34.56 -41.02 144.62
N PRO A 339 34.75 -39.90 145.34
CA PRO A 339 34.43 -38.56 144.84
C PRO A 339 35.12 -38.21 143.53
N ARG A 340 36.31 -38.76 143.24
CA ARG A 340 37.01 -38.50 141.97
C ARG A 340 36.31 -39.13 140.78
N THR A 341 35.65 -40.26 140.99
CA THR A 341 34.85 -40.93 139.95
C THR A 341 33.60 -40.09 139.65
N PHE A 342 32.85 -39.69 140.69
CA PHE A 342 31.68 -38.83 140.53
C PHE A 342 32.00 -37.46 139.94
N GLU A 343 33.17 -36.88 140.26
CA GLU A 343 33.63 -35.63 139.65
C GLU A 343 33.84 -35.80 138.13
N THR A 344 34.40 -36.93 137.71
CA THR A 344 34.63 -37.24 136.29
C THR A 344 33.30 -37.47 135.56
N GLU A 345 32.36 -38.17 136.19
CA GLU A 345 31.00 -38.38 135.66
C GLU A 345 30.22 -37.06 135.54
N MET A 346 30.28 -36.20 136.56
CA MET A 346 29.66 -34.87 136.55
C MET A 346 30.26 -33.99 135.43
N ARG A 347 31.59 -33.93 135.30
CA ARG A 347 32.23 -33.19 134.20
C ARG A 347 31.84 -33.75 132.83
N SER A 348 31.78 -35.07 132.67
CA SER A 348 31.36 -35.73 131.44
C SER A 348 29.91 -35.40 131.08
N ALA A 349 28.99 -35.52 132.05
CA ALA A 349 27.58 -35.18 131.88
C ALA A 349 27.38 -33.69 131.54
N ARG A 350 28.14 -32.79 132.18
CA ARG A 350 28.10 -31.36 131.89
C ARG A 350 28.59 -31.05 130.48
N LYS A 351 29.69 -31.68 130.05
CA LYS A 351 30.20 -31.53 128.68
C LYS A 351 29.19 -32.05 127.65
N LEU A 352 28.59 -33.21 127.87
CA LEU A 352 27.55 -33.76 126.99
C LEU A 352 26.34 -32.83 126.89
N LEU A 353 25.91 -32.22 128.01
CA LEU A 353 24.86 -31.21 128.02
C LEU A 353 25.26 -29.97 127.22
N ASP A 354 26.45 -29.41 127.47
CA ASP A 354 26.93 -28.21 126.77
C ASP A 354 27.04 -28.44 125.26
N ASP A 355 27.53 -29.61 124.84
CA ASP A 355 27.59 -30.00 123.42
C ASP A 355 26.18 -30.16 122.81
N ALA A 356 25.22 -30.73 123.56
CA ALA A 356 23.84 -30.86 123.12
C ALA A 356 23.10 -29.51 123.01
N VAL A 357 23.33 -28.59 123.95
CA VAL A 357 22.78 -27.22 123.90
C VAL A 357 23.33 -26.48 122.69
N ARG A 358 24.66 -26.54 122.46
CA ARG A 358 25.27 -25.93 121.26
C ARG A 358 24.71 -26.50 119.96
N GLU A 359 24.45 -27.80 119.93
CA GLU A 359 23.85 -28.43 118.75
C GLU A 359 22.40 -28.02 118.55
N ALA A 360 21.62 -27.90 119.63
CA ALA A 360 20.25 -27.37 119.58
C ALA A 360 20.23 -25.91 119.07
N ASP A 361 21.15 -25.06 119.52
CA ASP A 361 21.27 -23.67 119.05
C ASP A 361 21.65 -23.61 117.56
N ARG A 362 22.60 -24.45 117.12
CA ARG A 362 23.01 -24.54 115.71
C ARG A 362 21.86 -24.98 114.82
N THR A 363 21.19 -26.07 115.18
CA THR A 363 20.05 -26.58 114.40
C THR A 363 18.88 -25.60 114.38
N HIS A 364 18.64 -24.87 115.46
CA HIS A 364 17.68 -23.76 115.49
C HIS A 364 18.05 -22.62 114.52
N ALA A 365 19.33 -22.23 114.47
CA ALA A 365 19.82 -21.25 113.49
C ALA A 365 19.64 -21.76 112.04
N THR A 366 19.88 -23.05 111.79
CA THR A 366 19.65 -23.69 110.49
C THR A 366 18.18 -23.64 110.07
N VAL A 367 17.24 -23.91 110.97
CA VAL A 367 15.79 -23.76 110.71
C VAL A 367 15.45 -22.32 110.34
N THR A 368 15.98 -21.35 111.08
CA THR A 368 15.76 -19.93 110.79
C THR A 368 16.27 -19.56 109.40
N SER A 369 17.48 -19.98 109.05
CA SER A 369 18.05 -19.76 107.71
C SER A 369 17.22 -20.45 106.62
N ALA A 370 16.81 -21.70 106.80
CA ALA A 370 15.99 -22.43 105.85
C ALA A 370 14.61 -21.77 105.66
N GLY A 371 14.01 -21.25 106.74
CA GLY A 371 12.76 -20.50 106.71
C GLY A 371 12.87 -19.20 105.92
N THR A 372 13.94 -18.42 106.11
CA THR A 372 14.18 -17.21 105.31
C THR A 372 14.33 -17.53 103.82
N LEU A 373 15.09 -18.59 103.49
CA LEU A 373 15.25 -19.04 102.11
C LEU A 373 13.92 -19.47 101.49
N LEU A 374 13.07 -20.17 102.25
CA LEU A 374 11.74 -20.57 101.79
C LEU A 374 10.90 -19.35 101.41
N VAL A 375 10.83 -18.34 102.29
CA VAL A 375 10.09 -17.09 102.04
C VAL A 375 10.62 -16.38 100.78
N GLU A 376 11.94 -16.31 100.60
CA GLU A 376 12.52 -15.77 99.37
C GLU A 376 12.11 -16.55 98.12
N ARG A 377 12.11 -17.89 98.17
CA ARG A 377 11.71 -18.71 97.02
C ARG A 377 10.22 -18.59 96.71
N GLU A 378 9.37 -18.45 97.74
CA GLU A 378 7.94 -18.18 97.58
C GLU A 378 7.71 -16.83 96.91
N ALA A 379 8.46 -15.79 97.32
CA ALA A 379 8.41 -14.48 96.68
C ALA A 379 8.94 -14.52 95.22
N GLU A 380 10.03 -15.24 94.94
CA GLU A 380 10.56 -15.46 93.58
C GLU A 380 9.50 -16.10 92.69
N LEU A 381 8.81 -17.14 93.17
CA LEU A 381 7.76 -17.83 92.40
C LEU A 381 6.53 -16.94 92.21
N ALA A 382 6.09 -16.20 93.24
CA ALA A 382 4.93 -15.33 93.18
C ALA A 382 5.11 -14.13 92.24
N ALA A 383 6.35 -13.67 92.05
CA ALA A 383 6.68 -12.60 91.11
C ALA A 383 6.62 -13.04 89.63
N LEU A 384 6.64 -14.35 89.36
CA LEU A 384 6.57 -14.88 88.01
C LEU A 384 5.13 -15.05 87.54
N ILE A 385 4.88 -14.76 86.26
CA ILE A 385 3.59 -15.03 85.64
C ILE A 385 3.39 -16.54 85.56
N ARG A 386 2.25 -17.02 86.06
CA ARG A 386 1.89 -18.44 85.94
C ARG A 386 1.72 -18.82 84.46
N PRO A 387 2.54 -19.74 83.93
CA PRO A 387 2.48 -20.13 82.53
C PRO A 387 1.19 -20.90 82.25
N LYS A 388 0.66 -20.75 81.02
CA LYS A 388 -0.56 -21.45 80.57
C LYS A 388 -0.31 -22.92 80.23
N SER A 389 0.94 -23.27 79.92
CA SER A 389 1.35 -24.59 79.43
C SER A 389 2.64 -25.04 80.11
N SER A 390 2.90 -26.35 80.10
CA SER A 390 4.16 -26.88 80.61
C SER A 390 5.34 -26.47 79.73
N VAL A 391 6.56 -26.57 80.26
CA VAL A 391 7.80 -26.30 79.52
C VAL A 391 7.88 -27.14 78.24
N ALA A 392 7.51 -28.43 78.33
CA ALA A 392 7.54 -29.35 77.19
C ALA A 392 6.51 -28.98 76.11
N GLN A 393 5.29 -28.60 76.52
CA GLN A 393 4.25 -28.16 75.59
C GLN A 393 4.62 -26.85 74.88
N ALA A 394 5.19 -25.88 75.63
CA ALA A 394 5.65 -24.63 75.06
C ALA A 394 6.82 -24.84 74.09
N ALA A 395 7.79 -25.70 74.45
CA ALA A 395 8.91 -26.06 73.57
C ALA A 395 8.42 -26.74 72.28
N SER A 396 7.47 -27.67 72.38
CA SER A 396 6.88 -28.32 71.20
C SER A 396 6.14 -27.33 70.31
N THR A 397 5.54 -26.28 70.88
CA THR A 397 4.85 -25.23 70.12
C THR A 397 5.87 -24.37 69.36
N VAL A 398 6.96 -23.97 70.01
CA VAL A 398 8.07 -23.24 69.37
C VAL A 398 8.61 -24.04 68.18
N ALA A 399 8.99 -25.31 68.40
CA ALA A 399 9.51 -26.19 67.35
C ALA A 399 8.50 -26.40 66.20
N GLY A 400 7.20 -26.51 66.52
CA GLY A 400 6.14 -26.62 65.52
C GLY A 400 6.03 -25.39 64.62
N VAL A 401 6.08 -24.19 65.21
CA VAL A 401 6.03 -22.93 64.45
C VAL A 401 7.30 -22.73 63.62
N GLU A 402 8.48 -23.05 64.15
CA GLU A 402 9.74 -23.01 63.41
C GLU A 402 9.71 -23.94 62.19
N ALA A 403 9.20 -25.17 62.35
CA ALA A 403 9.02 -26.11 61.25
C ALA A 403 8.00 -25.62 60.20
N GLU A 404 6.94 -24.92 60.60
CA GLU A 404 6.02 -24.27 59.65
C GLU A 404 6.70 -23.14 58.87
N ILE A 405 7.54 -22.33 59.52
CA ILE A 405 8.32 -21.27 58.86
C ILE A 405 9.32 -21.88 57.87
N GLU A 406 9.99 -22.96 58.24
CA GLU A 406 10.95 -23.67 57.37
C GLU A 406 10.27 -24.23 56.10
N LYS A 407 9.05 -24.77 56.22
CA LYS A 407 8.26 -25.24 55.07
C LYS A 407 7.91 -24.14 54.07
N LEU A 408 7.88 -22.87 54.49
CA LEU A 408 7.67 -21.73 53.58
C LEU A 408 8.92 -21.41 52.75
N GLY A 409 10.07 -22.04 53.03
CA GLY A 409 11.32 -21.88 52.30
C GLY A 409 12.00 -20.52 52.52
N GLY A 410 12.83 -20.12 51.57
CA GLY A 410 13.51 -18.82 51.60
C GLY A 410 12.56 -17.63 51.44
N VAL A 411 13.02 -16.45 51.86
CA VAL A 411 12.30 -15.20 51.60
C VAL A 411 12.49 -14.85 50.13
N VAL A 412 11.38 -14.81 49.39
CA VAL A 412 11.34 -14.30 48.02
C VAL A 412 10.75 -12.90 48.06
N LEU A 413 11.46 -11.92 47.53
CA LEU A 413 11.02 -10.53 47.49
C LEU A 413 10.11 -10.31 46.28
N PRO A 414 8.81 -10.01 46.46
CA PRO A 414 7.89 -9.79 45.34
C PRO A 414 8.36 -8.67 44.39
N ALA A 415 9.03 -7.65 44.94
CA ALA A 415 9.58 -6.53 44.17
C ALA A 415 10.62 -6.96 43.12
N GLU A 416 11.42 -7.99 43.39
CA GLU A 416 12.41 -8.51 42.41
C GLU A 416 11.72 -9.20 41.24
N LEU A 417 10.65 -9.96 41.52
CA LEU A 417 9.83 -10.61 40.49
C LEU A 417 9.01 -9.58 39.71
N GLU A 418 8.47 -8.55 40.37
CA GLU A 418 7.79 -7.42 39.73
C GLU A 418 8.71 -6.68 38.76
N ALA A 419 9.97 -6.42 39.16
CA ALA A 419 10.96 -5.83 38.27
C ALA A 419 11.22 -6.69 37.02
N GLN A 420 11.29 -8.02 37.18
CA GLN A 420 11.42 -8.94 36.03
C GLN A 420 10.19 -8.93 35.11
N ILE A 421 8.98 -8.79 35.65
CA ILE A 421 7.75 -8.63 34.83
C ILE A 421 7.81 -7.34 34.03
N VAL A 422 8.24 -6.24 34.63
CA VAL A 422 8.35 -4.95 33.93
C VAL A 422 9.33 -5.07 32.76
N VAL A 423 10.48 -5.72 32.95
CA VAL A 423 11.46 -5.97 31.87
C VAL A 423 10.84 -6.85 30.77
N ALA A 424 10.24 -7.99 31.12
CA ALA A 424 9.61 -8.88 30.14
C ALA A 424 8.45 -8.22 29.38
N ALA A 425 7.64 -7.39 30.06
CA ALA A 425 6.56 -6.64 29.45
C ALA A 425 7.09 -5.53 28.51
N TYR A 426 8.20 -4.88 28.88
CA TYR A 426 8.86 -3.91 28.03
C TYR A 426 9.42 -4.56 26.77
N GLU A 427 10.10 -5.70 26.89
CA GLU A 427 10.58 -6.50 25.76
C GLU A 427 9.44 -6.96 24.84
N ARG A 428 8.28 -7.31 25.42
CA ARG A 428 7.08 -7.68 24.64
C ARG A 428 6.56 -6.54 23.76
N ILE A 429 6.61 -5.30 24.24
CA ILE A 429 6.06 -4.12 23.55
C ILE A 429 7.09 -3.49 22.60
N TYR A 430 8.37 -3.52 22.97
CA TYR A 430 9.43 -2.75 22.31
C TYR A 430 10.58 -3.57 21.75
N GLY A 431 10.70 -4.86 22.07
CA GLY A 431 11.81 -5.72 21.64
C GLY A 431 11.96 -5.81 20.12
N GLY A 432 10.85 -5.78 19.37
CA GLY A 432 10.89 -5.74 17.90
C GLY A 432 11.36 -4.40 17.30
N ARG A 433 11.36 -3.31 18.08
CA ARG A 433 11.79 -1.97 17.64
C ARG A 433 13.28 -1.70 17.91
N MET A 434 13.87 -2.29 18.94
CA MET A 434 15.30 -2.07 19.27
C MET A 434 16.26 -2.77 18.30
N MET A 435 15.97 -4.01 17.86
CA MET A 435 16.84 -4.68 16.88
C MET A 435 16.90 -3.93 15.54
N ARG A 436 15.88 -3.15 15.18
CA ARG A 436 15.86 -2.39 13.92
C ARG A 436 16.62 -1.05 13.98
N TRP A 437 17.04 -0.60 15.16
CA TRP A 437 17.80 0.64 15.36
C TRP A 437 19.31 0.41 15.55
N MET A 438 19.75 -0.78 15.95
CA MET A 438 21.18 -1.10 16.08
C MET A 438 21.83 -1.61 14.78
N ASP A 439 21.03 -2.03 13.78
CA ASP A 439 21.52 -2.52 12.47
C ASP A 439 21.53 -1.45 11.35
N ARG A 440 21.52 -0.16 11.70
CA ARG A 440 21.76 0.93 10.73
C ARG A 440 23.16 1.50 10.94
N PRO A 441 24.08 1.39 9.96
CA PRO A 441 25.38 2.03 10.02
C PRO A 441 25.30 3.56 9.98
#